data_AF-A0A7S7UUN1-F1
#
_entry.id   AF-A0A7S7UUN1-F1
#
_cell.length_a   1.000
_cell.length_b   1.000
_cell.length_c   1.000
_cell.angle_alpha   90.00
_cell.angle_beta   90.00
_cell.angle_gamma   90.00
#
_symmetry.space_group_name_H-M   'P 1'
#
loop_
_entity.id
_entity.type
_entity.pdbx_description
1 polymer ?
#
loop_
_entity_poly.entity_id
_entity_poly.type
_entity_poly.pdbx_seq_one_letter_code
_entity_poly.pdbx_strand_id
1 'polypeptide(L)' 'MPDSYIIEVNSETAGIVVRGHGGYCFFASSHQFNRLEGQLFRNAREAERAARRLLDGDVKEAA' A
#
# COMPACT_ATOMS: atom_id res chain seq x y z
N MET A 1 18.77 -5.43 8.94
CA MET A 1 18.18 -5.65 7.60
C MET A 1 17.29 -4.45 7.30
N PRO A 2 17.24 -3.91 6.08
CA PRO A 2 16.28 -2.85 5.78
C PRO A 2 14.89 -3.46 5.90
N ASP A 3 14.12 -3.04 6.91
CA ASP A 3 12.78 -3.57 7.15
C ASP A 3 11.73 -2.85 6.28
N SER A 4 12.11 -2.51 5.04
CA SER A 4 11.29 -1.78 4.09
C SER A 4 10.99 -2.62 2.85
N TYR A 5 9.73 -2.66 2.45
CA TYR A 5 9.22 -3.49 1.35
C TYR A 5 8.51 -2.62 0.33
N ILE A 6 8.84 -2.77 -0.96
CA ILE A 6 8.07 -2.14 -2.03
C ILE A 6 6.83 -3.02 -2.28
N ILE A 7 5.67 -2.37 -2.39
CA ILE A 7 4.40 -3.00 -2.72
C ILE A 7 4.09 -2.67 -4.18
N GLU A 8 3.90 -3.71 -4.98
CA GLU A 8 3.51 -3.61 -6.38
C GLU A 8 2.18 -4.35 -6.60
N VAL A 9 1.26 -3.73 -7.34
CA VAL A 9 -0.04 -4.31 -7.71
C VAL A 9 -0.32 -3.98 -9.16
N ASN A 10 -0.82 -4.96 -9.92
CA ASN A 10 -1.10 -4.82 -11.35
C ASN A 10 0.09 -4.28 -12.16
N SER A 11 1.31 -4.69 -11.81
CA SER A 11 2.57 -4.22 -12.42
C SER A 11 2.85 -2.73 -12.22
N GLU A 12 2.15 -2.05 -11.31
CA GLU A 12 2.45 -0.69 -10.87
C GLU A 12 2.95 -0.71 -9.42
N THR A 13 3.95 0.12 -9.13
CA THR A 13 4.37 0.37 -7.75
C THR A 13 3.26 1.12 -7.02
N ALA A 14 2.70 0.53 -5.96
CA ALA A 14 1.70 1.17 -5.12
C ALA A 14 2.27 2.02 -4.00
N GLY A 15 3.44 1.64 -3.51
CA GLY A 15 4.09 2.33 -2.41
C GLY A 15 5.19 1.53 -1.77
N ILE A 16 5.74 2.08 -0.70
CA ILE A 16 6.71 1.43 0.16
C ILE A 16 6.12 1.27 1.55
N VAL A 17 6.43 0.15 2.19
CA VAL A 17 6.07 -0.12 3.57
C VAL A 17 7.34 -0.13 4.38
N VAL A 18 7.38 0.64 5.46
CA VAL A 18 8.51 0.68 6.39
C VAL A 18 8.09 0.09 7.73
N ARG A 19 8.84 -0.89 8.23
CA ARG A 19 8.63 -1.42 9.58
C ARG A 19 9.10 -0.42 10.62
N GLY A 20 8.25 -0.14 11.60
CA GLY A 20 8.57 0.69 12.77
C GLY A 20 8.24 -0.02 14.09
N HIS A 21 8.36 0.71 15.19
CA HIS A 21 7.99 0.27 16.54
C HIS A 21 6.46 0.19 16.69
N GLY A 22 5.83 -0.81 16.07
CA GLY A 22 4.39 -1.03 16.21
C GLY A 22 3.72 -1.63 14.98
N GLY A 23 4.44 -1.75 13.86
CA GLY A 23 3.88 -2.32 12.64
C GLY A 23 4.58 -1.80 11.39
N TYR A 24 3.82 -1.74 10.32
CA TYR A 24 4.29 -1.49 8.97
C TYR A 24 3.56 -0.25 8.42
N CYS A 25 4.26 0.87 8.30
CA CYS A 25 3.70 2.12 7.82
C CYS A 25 3.78 2.19 6.30
N PHE A 26 2.66 2.44 5.63
CA PHE A 26 2.59 2.53 4.17
C PHE A 26 2.78 3.98 3.70
N PHE A 27 3.57 4.15 2.64
CA PHE A 27 3.80 5.42 1.95
C PHE A 27 3.50 5.21 0.46
N ALA A 28 2.53 5.96 -0.07
CA ALA A 28 2.04 5.87 -1.42
C ALA A 28 3.09 6.38 -2.43
N SER A 29 3.20 5.68 -3.56
CA SER A 29 4.00 6.12 -4.71
C SER A 29 3.23 7.09 -5.61
N SER A 30 1.89 6.99 -5.64
CA SER A 30 1.03 7.76 -6.53
C SER A 30 -0.31 8.12 -5.87
N HIS A 31 -0.99 9.15 -6.40
CA HIS A 31 -2.17 9.76 -5.78
C HIS A 31 -3.34 8.79 -5.60
N GLN A 32 -3.48 7.79 -6.47
CA GLN A 32 -4.50 6.74 -6.36
C GLN A 32 -4.35 5.93 -5.06
N PHE A 33 -3.15 5.83 -4.49
CA PHE A 33 -2.89 5.13 -3.23
C PHE A 33 -2.87 6.05 -2.01
N ASN A 34 -3.15 7.35 -2.15
CA ASN A 34 -3.13 8.30 -1.03
C ASN A 34 -4.10 7.91 0.10
N ARG A 35 -5.15 7.14 -0.19
CA ARG A 35 -6.03 6.60 0.86
C ARG A 35 -5.27 5.73 1.86
N LEU A 36 -4.15 5.12 1.49
CA LEU A 36 -3.32 4.25 2.33
C LEU A 36 -2.10 4.97 2.94
N GLU A 37 -1.85 6.23 2.57
CA GLU A 37 -0.72 7.02 3.07
C GLU A 37 -0.74 7.10 4.60
N GLY A 38 0.40 6.79 5.23
CA GLY A 38 0.57 6.82 6.69
C GLY A 38 -0.18 5.74 7.46
N GLN A 39 -0.88 4.81 6.79
CA GLN A 39 -1.59 3.74 7.47
C GLN A 39 -0.63 2.69 8.03
N LEU A 40 -0.90 2.26 9.26
CA LEU A 40 -0.17 1.19 9.93
C LEU A 40 -0.86 -0.16 9.71
N PHE A 41 -0.10 -1.10 9.16
CA PHE A 41 -0.51 -2.48 8.95
C PHE A 41 0.23 -3.43 9.90
N ARG A 42 -0.37 -4.60 10.15
CA ARG A 42 0.29 -5.64 10.97
C ARG A 42 1.45 -6.30 10.22
N ASN A 43 1.38 -6.33 8.89
CA ASN A 43 2.40 -6.89 8.00
C ASN A 43 2.29 -6.29 6.59
N ALA A 44 3.33 -6.45 5.77
CA ALA A 44 3.37 -5.97 4.39
C ALA A 44 2.25 -6.57 3.50
N ARG A 45 1.82 -7.82 3.75
CA ARG A 45 0.75 -8.48 2.97
C ARG A 45 -0.64 -7.85 3.21
N GLU A 46 -0.89 -7.29 4.38
CA GLU A 46 -2.11 -6.51 4.62
C GLU A 46 -2.11 -5.21 3.82
N ALA A 47 -0.96 -4.54 3.76
CA ALA A 47 -0.81 -3.33 2.96
C ALA A 47 -1.00 -3.60 1.46
N GLU A 48 -0.42 -4.69 0.93
CA GLU A 48 -0.65 -5.15 -0.45
C GLU A 48 -2.12 -5.41 -0.75
N ARG A 49 -2.82 -6.13 0.14
CA ARG A 49 -4.26 -6.40 -0.02
C ARG A 49 -5.09 -5.12 0.01
N ALA A 50 -4.72 -4.15 0.84
CA ALA A 50 -5.38 -2.85 0.87
C ALA A 50 -5.16 -2.09 -0.44
N ALA A 51 -3.94 -2.07 -0.97
CA ALA A 51 -3.59 -1.44 -2.25
C ALA A 51 -4.36 -2.08 -3.43
N ARG A 52 -4.45 -3.41 -3.46
CA ARG A 52 -5.22 -4.11 -4.50
C ARG A 52 -6.71 -3.77 -4.43
N ARG A 53 -7.30 -3.74 -3.22
CA ARG A 53 -8.70 -3.37 -3.03
C ARG A 53 -9.00 -1.94 -3.45
N LEU A 54 -8.04 -1.04 -3.26
CA LEU A 54 -8.15 0.35 -3.63
C LEU A 54 -8.22 0.49 -5.15
N LEU A 55 -7.32 -0.17 -5.89
CA LEU A 55 -7.40 -0.24 -7.36
C LEU A 55 -8.69 -0.91 -7.85
N ASP A 56 -9.04 -2.08 -7.30
CA ASP A 56 -10.27 -2.79 -7.69
C ASP A 56 -11.54 -1.98 -7.39
N GLY A 57 -11.50 -1.12 -6.37
CA GLY A 57 -12.56 -0.20 -5.97
C GLY A 57 -12.64 1.05 -6.85
N ASP A 58 -11.50 1.66 -7.17
CA ASP A 58 -11.41 2.80 -8.11
C ASP A 58 -11.87 2.40 -9.52
N VAL A 59 -11.55 1.17 -9.97
CA VAL A 59 -12.03 0.63 -11.26
C VAL A 59 -13.57 0.55 -11.32
N LYS A 60 -14.27 0.46 -10.17
CA LYS A 60 -15.74 0.47 -10.13
C LYS A 60 -16.36 1.86 -10.15
N GLU A 61 -15.63 2.91 -9.78
CA GLU A 61 -16.13 4.29 -9.87
C GLU A 61 -15.87 4.93 -11.25
N ALA A 62 -15.00 4.33 -12.07
CA ALA A 62 -14.62 4.82 -13.39
C ALA A 62 -15.42 4.19 -14.57
N ALA A 63 -16.48 3.42 -14.31
CA ALA A 63 -17.27 2.69 -15.33
C ALA A 63 -18.67 3.26 -15.56
#